data_AF-A0A5R8KI48-F1
#
_entry.id   AF-A0A5R8KI48-F1
#
_cell.length_a   1.000
_cell.length_b   1.000
_cell.length_c   1.000
_cell.angle_alpha   90.00
_cell.angle_beta   90.00
_cell.angle_gamma   90.00
#
_symmetry.space_group_name_H-M   'P 1'
#
loop_
_entity.id
_entity.type
_entity.pdbx_description
1 polymer ?
#
loop_
_entity_poly.entity_id
_entity_poly.type
_entity_poly.pdbx_seq_one_letter_code
_entity_poly.pdbx_strand_id
1 'polypeptide(L)'
;MLTISVWMVDNLGMNPLNLFAWIISLGVLWMGAPAAHSQMLVYKVLIDEGKGINYHAYDGGYFVAPVLGGSGSFLLTSSDNRRIYVEATDSGRLFTAVNDNSKKAVVSATTGTGTASGAMLAYGEVNHRIHVSGRTADLHVRVAKNLSGTALSSNDESEVEAPTTNRSLGVAGISTFKLNLDENATRRANQDGLSMAQTMEQLKLALEREGYSNADAGEDDEDGGGDGEDDDEGEDDDEGEDN
;
A
#
# COMPACT_ATOMS: atom_id res chain seq x y z
N MET A 1 -32.27 2.07 16.09
CA MET A 1 -33.03 1.04 16.82
C MET A 1 -33.88 0.33 15.78
N LEU A 2 -33.46 -0.86 15.31
CA LEU A 2 -34.10 -1.54 14.19
C LEU A 2 -34.92 -2.71 14.74
N THR A 3 -36.24 -2.59 14.70
CA THR A 3 -37.18 -3.61 15.19
C THR A 3 -37.43 -4.63 14.08
N ILE A 4 -36.79 -5.79 14.15
CA ILE A 4 -37.05 -6.91 13.24
C ILE A 4 -38.31 -7.63 13.73
N SER A 5 -39.40 -7.48 12.99
CA SER A 5 -40.66 -8.21 13.23
C SER A 5 -40.56 -9.59 12.60
N VAL A 6 -40.35 -10.63 13.41
CA VAL A 6 -40.43 -12.03 12.98
C VAL A 6 -41.90 -12.40 12.85
N TRP A 7 -42.40 -12.42 11.62
CA TRP A 7 -43.66 -13.07 11.28
C TRP A 7 -43.36 -14.30 10.43
N MET A 8 -44.11 -15.37 10.69
CA MET A 8 -44.28 -16.56 9.85
C MET A 8 -43.30 -17.73 10.10
N VAL A 9 -43.56 -18.48 11.17
CA VAL A 9 -43.09 -19.88 11.34
C VAL A 9 -44.25 -20.71 11.93
N ASP A 10 -45.33 -20.88 11.18
CA ASP A 10 -46.45 -21.73 11.58
C ASP A 10 -46.83 -22.68 10.43
N ASN A 11 -45.89 -23.47 9.88
CA ASN A 11 -46.29 -24.61 9.03
C ASN A 11 -45.23 -25.71 8.81
N LEU A 12 -44.37 -25.96 9.79
CA LEU A 12 -43.47 -27.11 9.76
C LEU A 12 -43.65 -27.84 11.08
N GLY A 13 -44.15 -29.08 11.05
CA GLY A 13 -44.35 -29.95 12.21
C GLY A 13 -43.04 -30.35 12.90
N MET A 14 -42.27 -29.36 13.35
CA MET A 14 -41.01 -29.53 14.07
C MET A 14 -41.26 -29.39 15.56
N ASN A 15 -40.81 -30.39 16.33
CA ASN A 15 -40.93 -30.41 17.78
C ASN A 15 -40.18 -29.20 18.40
N PRO A 16 -40.75 -28.52 19.41
CA PRO A 16 -40.19 -27.30 20.00
C PRO A 16 -38.79 -27.48 20.64
N LEU A 17 -38.43 -28.72 20.99
CA LEU A 17 -37.08 -29.08 21.46
C LEU A 17 -36.01 -29.05 20.36
N ASN A 18 -36.38 -29.17 19.08
CA ASN A 18 -35.45 -29.17 17.96
C ASN A 18 -35.12 -27.75 17.45
N LEU A 19 -35.98 -26.77 17.76
CA LEU A 19 -35.80 -25.36 17.35
C LEU A 19 -34.67 -24.68 18.12
N PHE A 20 -34.48 -25.02 19.40
CA PHE A 20 -33.39 -24.48 20.24
C PHE A 20 -32.01 -25.01 19.81
N ALA A 21 -31.93 -26.25 19.30
CA ALA A 21 -30.66 -26.82 18.84
C ALA A 21 -30.11 -26.11 17.59
N TRP A 22 -30.98 -25.66 16.68
CA TRP A 22 -30.58 -24.93 15.46
C TRP A 22 -30.08 -23.50 15.74
N ILE A 23 -30.65 -22.82 16.73
CA ILE A 23 -30.21 -21.46 17.11
C ILE A 23 -28.81 -21.49 17.76
N ILE A 24 -28.49 -22.54 18.53
CA ILE A 24 -27.16 -22.69 19.13
C ILE A 24 -26.11 -23.10 18.08
N SER A 25 -26.45 -23.94 17.09
CA SER A 25 -25.54 -24.27 15.99
C SER A 25 -25.23 -23.11 15.05
N LEU A 26 -26.10 -22.09 14.94
CA LEU A 26 -25.83 -20.90 14.13
C LEU A 26 -24.90 -19.88 14.83
N GLY A 27 -24.86 -19.87 16.17
CA GLY A 27 -24.01 -18.96 16.95
C GLY A 27 -22.53 -19.34 16.97
N VAL A 28 -22.20 -20.62 16.80
CA VAL A 28 -20.81 -21.12 16.87
C VAL A 28 -20.06 -20.97 15.54
N LEU A 29 -20.75 -20.79 14.41
CA LEU A 29 -20.09 -20.65 13.10
C LEU A 29 -19.42 -19.28 12.86
N TRP A 30 -19.65 -18.31 13.75
CA TRP A 30 -19.11 -16.94 13.62
C TRP A 30 -17.84 -16.67 14.44
N MET A 31 -17.41 -17.59 15.30
CA MET A 31 -16.34 -17.30 16.29
C MET A 31 -14.90 -17.61 15.83
N GLY A 32 -14.64 -17.92 14.57
CA GLY A 32 -13.25 -18.19 14.19
C GLY A 32 -13.02 -18.61 12.76
N ALA A 33 -13.57 -17.88 11.78
CA ALA A 33 -12.95 -17.96 10.46
C ALA A 33 -11.54 -17.38 10.62
N PRO A 34 -10.46 -18.20 10.51
CA PRO A 34 -9.12 -17.64 10.51
C PRO A 34 -9.09 -16.61 9.39
N ALA A 35 -8.62 -15.39 9.68
CA ALA A 35 -8.39 -14.39 8.65
C ALA A 35 -7.54 -15.07 7.57
N ALA A 36 -8.14 -15.34 6.42
CA ALA A 36 -7.43 -15.98 5.34
C ALA A 36 -6.34 -15.00 4.93
N HIS A 37 -5.09 -15.30 5.29
CA HIS A 37 -3.93 -14.50 4.90
C HIS A 37 -3.93 -14.44 3.38
N SER A 38 -4.29 -13.28 2.85
CA SER A 38 -4.32 -13.08 1.40
C SER A 38 -2.89 -13.16 0.91
N GLN A 39 -2.65 -14.07 -0.02
CA GLN A 39 -1.39 -14.10 -0.74
C GLN A 39 -1.18 -12.74 -1.41
N MET A 40 0.02 -12.18 -1.34
CA MET A 40 0.34 -10.84 -1.81
C MET A 40 1.13 -10.89 -3.11
N LEU A 41 0.94 -9.88 -3.96
CA LEU A 41 1.78 -9.56 -5.11
C LEU A 41 2.48 -8.24 -4.86
N VAL A 42 3.77 -8.19 -5.14
CA VAL A 42 4.57 -6.97 -5.08
C VAL A 42 5.08 -6.67 -6.48
N TYR A 43 4.67 -5.52 -7.01
CA TYR A 43 5.15 -4.98 -8.28
C TYR A 43 6.10 -3.82 -8.01
N LYS A 44 7.27 -3.82 -8.64
CA LYS A 44 8.12 -2.64 -8.75
C LYS A 44 7.52 -1.68 -9.78
N VAL A 45 7.25 -0.46 -9.33
CA VAL A 45 6.76 0.64 -10.16
C VAL A 45 7.95 1.33 -10.81
N LEU A 46 7.84 1.59 -12.10
CA LEU A 46 8.76 2.42 -12.87
C LEU A 46 7.94 3.44 -13.64
N ILE A 47 8.31 4.70 -13.51
CA ILE A 47 7.67 5.79 -14.23
C ILE A 47 8.75 6.42 -15.11
N ASP A 48 8.59 6.31 -16.43
CA ASP A 48 9.50 6.99 -17.33
C ASP A 48 9.13 8.48 -17.39
N GLU A 49 10.12 9.34 -17.61
CA GLU A 49 9.90 10.78 -17.79
C GLU A 49 8.74 11.05 -18.76
N GLY A 50 7.77 11.80 -18.26
CA GLY A 50 6.58 12.17 -19.01
C GLY A 50 6.78 13.45 -19.82
N LYS A 51 5.83 13.72 -20.72
CA LYS A 51 5.69 15.03 -21.33
C LYS A 51 4.69 15.83 -20.53
N GLY A 52 5.04 17.06 -20.17
CA GLY A 52 4.13 17.93 -19.41
C GLY A 52 4.64 19.33 -19.21
N ILE A 53 3.79 20.17 -18.61
CA ILE A 53 4.07 21.52 -18.15
C ILE A 53 4.18 21.44 -16.63
N ASN A 54 5.33 21.85 -16.08
CA ASN A 54 5.66 21.78 -14.64
C ASN A 54 5.44 20.39 -14.01
N TYR A 55 5.61 19.34 -14.81
CA TYR A 55 5.31 17.98 -14.42
C TYR A 55 6.54 17.30 -13.82
N HIS A 56 6.53 17.13 -12.50
CA HIS A 56 7.50 16.34 -11.76
C HIS A 56 6.83 15.05 -11.32
N ALA A 57 7.12 13.95 -12.02
CA ALA A 57 6.62 12.63 -11.64
C ALA A 57 7.48 12.04 -10.54
N TYR A 58 6.92 11.09 -9.79
CA TYR A 58 7.73 10.10 -9.07
C TYR A 58 8.56 9.29 -10.06
N ASP A 59 9.73 8.80 -9.65
CA ASP A 59 10.62 8.00 -10.51
C ASP A 59 10.24 6.51 -10.50
N GLY A 60 9.58 6.05 -9.45
CA GLY A 60 9.25 4.64 -9.28
C GLY A 60 8.59 4.32 -7.95
N GLY A 61 8.82 3.11 -7.46
CA GLY A 61 8.36 2.65 -6.17
C GLY A 61 7.84 1.21 -6.18
N TYR A 62 6.79 0.94 -5.42
CA TYR A 62 6.14 -0.36 -5.34
C TYR A 62 4.61 -0.25 -5.34
N PHE A 63 3.96 -1.29 -5.84
CA PHE A 63 2.52 -1.52 -5.73
C PHE A 63 2.28 -2.89 -5.12
N VAL A 64 1.48 -2.95 -4.06
CA VAL A 64 1.20 -4.17 -3.32
C VAL A 64 -0.29 -4.46 -3.36
N ALA A 65 -0.68 -5.67 -3.74
CA ALA A 65 -2.09 -6.07 -3.83
C ALA A 65 -2.29 -7.58 -3.58
N PRO A 66 -3.50 -8.03 -3.20
CA PRO A 66 -3.81 -9.45 -3.09
C PRO A 66 -3.69 -10.20 -4.43
N VAL A 67 -3.24 -11.46 -4.40
CA VAL A 67 -3.03 -12.32 -5.58
C VAL A 67 -4.34 -12.56 -6.36
N LEU A 68 -5.47 -12.52 -5.67
CA LEU A 68 -6.81 -12.71 -6.25
C LEU A 68 -7.39 -11.41 -6.83
N GLY A 69 -6.65 -10.30 -6.74
CA GLY A 69 -7.14 -8.95 -7.01
C GLY A 69 -7.86 -8.34 -5.80
N GLY A 70 -8.19 -7.06 -5.93
CA GLY A 70 -8.73 -6.23 -4.86
C GLY A 70 -8.03 -4.88 -4.76
N SER A 71 -8.30 -4.18 -3.65
CA SER A 71 -7.58 -2.95 -3.31
C SER A 71 -6.10 -3.22 -3.11
N GLY A 72 -5.27 -2.25 -3.46
CA GLY A 72 -3.83 -2.28 -3.27
C GLY A 72 -3.29 -0.91 -2.91
N SER A 73 -2.11 -0.91 -2.33
CA SER A 73 -1.42 0.29 -1.87
C SER A 73 -0.21 0.59 -2.75
N PHE A 74 0.07 1.87 -2.93
CA PHE A 74 1.29 2.35 -3.59
C PHE A 74 2.28 2.88 -2.57
N LEU A 75 3.55 2.65 -2.85
CA LEU A 75 4.69 3.29 -2.20
C LEU A 75 5.48 3.96 -3.31
N LEU A 76 5.33 5.26 -3.50
CA LEU A 76 5.94 6.00 -4.62
C LEU A 76 7.24 6.66 -4.16
N THR A 77 8.26 6.65 -5.00
CA THR A 77 9.59 7.19 -4.68
C THR A 77 9.96 8.32 -5.63
N SER A 78 10.54 9.38 -5.08
CA SER A 78 11.17 10.46 -5.85
C SER A 78 12.62 10.61 -5.41
N SER A 79 13.50 10.85 -6.37
CA SER A 79 14.91 11.21 -6.17
C SER A 79 15.20 12.63 -6.67
N ASP A 80 14.18 13.36 -7.12
CA ASP A 80 14.31 14.76 -7.56
C ASP A 80 14.61 15.63 -6.32
N ASN A 81 15.83 16.18 -6.26
CA ASN A 81 16.45 16.89 -5.13
C ASN A 81 16.71 16.08 -3.85
N ARG A 82 15.75 15.28 -3.38
CA ARG A 82 15.88 14.43 -2.19
C ARG A 82 15.31 13.05 -2.49
N ARG A 83 15.91 12.02 -1.89
CA ARG A 83 15.36 10.66 -1.91
C ARG A 83 14.22 10.59 -0.90
N ILE A 84 13.00 10.66 -1.39
CA ILE A 84 11.79 10.58 -0.57
C ILE A 84 10.86 9.46 -1.04
N TYR A 85 10.03 8.96 -0.14
CA TYR A 85 8.91 8.09 -0.47
C TYR A 85 7.60 8.62 0.10
N VAL A 86 6.49 8.30 -0.57
CA VAL A 86 5.11 8.62 -0.17
C VAL A 86 4.29 7.33 -0.19
N GLU A 87 3.52 7.09 0.86
CA GLU A 87 2.57 5.98 0.91
C GLU A 87 1.18 6.44 0.51
N ALA A 88 0.55 5.71 -0.41
CA ALA A 88 -0.85 5.91 -0.79
C ALA A 88 -1.64 4.62 -0.54
N THR A 89 -2.14 4.46 0.68
CA THR A 89 -2.91 3.30 1.13
C THR A 89 -4.23 3.16 0.38
N ASP A 90 -4.56 1.95 -0.08
CA ASP A 90 -5.82 1.62 -0.78
C ASP A 90 -6.14 2.52 -1.99
N SER A 91 -5.11 3.15 -2.58
CA SER A 91 -5.27 4.09 -3.70
C SER A 91 -5.33 3.41 -5.07
N GLY A 92 -5.07 2.10 -5.13
CA GLY A 92 -5.08 1.29 -6.35
C GLY A 92 -6.00 0.09 -6.28
N ARG A 93 -6.25 -0.51 -7.44
CA ARG A 93 -6.95 -1.79 -7.56
C ARG A 93 -6.30 -2.69 -8.59
N LEU A 94 -6.10 -3.96 -8.23
CA LEU A 94 -5.71 -5.03 -9.15
C LEU A 94 -6.93 -5.87 -9.50
N PHE A 95 -7.18 -6.11 -10.77
CA PHE A 95 -8.22 -7.04 -11.22
C PHE A 95 -7.84 -7.73 -12.53
N THR A 96 -8.56 -8.80 -12.88
CA THR A 96 -8.36 -9.48 -14.16
C THR A 96 -9.51 -9.14 -15.11
N ALA A 97 -9.19 -8.55 -16.26
CA ALA A 97 -10.11 -8.40 -17.38
C ALA A 97 -10.04 -9.64 -18.27
N VAL A 98 -11.22 -10.18 -18.63
CA VAL A 98 -11.34 -11.40 -19.44
C VAL A 98 -12.24 -11.10 -20.65
N ASN A 99 -11.80 -11.52 -21.83
CA ASN A 99 -12.63 -11.66 -23.01
C ASN A 99 -12.48 -13.09 -23.57
N ASP A 100 -13.14 -13.39 -24.70
CA ASP A 100 -13.19 -14.74 -25.26
C ASP A 100 -11.81 -15.36 -25.54
N ASN A 101 -10.79 -14.54 -25.83
CA ASN A 101 -9.48 -14.99 -26.30
C ASN A 101 -8.29 -14.55 -25.42
N SER A 102 -8.51 -13.73 -24.40
CA SER A 102 -7.44 -13.13 -23.63
C SER A 102 -7.83 -12.84 -22.18
N LYS A 103 -6.82 -12.92 -21.30
CA LYS A 103 -6.90 -12.56 -19.88
C LYS A 103 -5.78 -11.58 -19.57
N LYS A 104 -6.15 -10.38 -19.13
CA LYS A 104 -5.21 -9.32 -18.79
C LYS A 104 -5.34 -8.96 -17.31
N ALA A 105 -4.23 -8.87 -16.60
CA ALA A 105 -4.20 -8.21 -15.31
C ALA A 105 -4.26 -6.70 -15.57
N VAL A 106 -5.00 -5.98 -14.74
CA VAL A 106 -5.18 -4.53 -14.84
C VAL A 106 -4.93 -3.93 -13.46
N VAL A 107 -4.05 -2.94 -13.41
CA VAL A 107 -3.87 -2.06 -12.25
C VAL A 107 -4.43 -0.70 -12.62
N SER A 108 -5.36 -0.22 -11.81
CA SER A 108 -5.96 1.11 -11.94
C SER A 108 -5.84 1.87 -10.63
N ALA A 109 -5.46 3.14 -10.69
CA ALA A 109 -5.40 4.02 -9.54
C ALA A 109 -5.94 5.39 -9.93
N THR A 110 -6.57 6.07 -8.98
CA THR A 110 -6.96 7.47 -9.12
C THR A 110 -6.58 8.19 -7.86
N THR A 111 -5.91 9.32 -7.99
CA THR A 111 -5.56 10.18 -6.87
C THR A 111 -6.23 11.53 -7.05
N GLY A 112 -6.57 12.17 -5.95
CA GLY A 112 -7.08 13.53 -6.00
C GLY A 112 -7.14 14.16 -4.62
N THR A 113 -6.55 15.35 -4.49
CA THR A 113 -6.59 16.18 -3.29
C THR A 113 -6.74 17.63 -3.75
N GLY A 114 -7.84 18.28 -3.34
CA GLY A 114 -8.19 19.62 -3.83
C GLY A 114 -8.36 19.64 -5.35
N THR A 115 -7.62 20.50 -6.02
CA THR A 115 -7.62 20.68 -7.49
C THR A 115 -6.63 19.78 -8.24
N ALA A 116 -5.76 19.07 -7.51
CA ALA A 116 -4.86 18.09 -8.09
C ALA A 116 -5.62 16.77 -8.32
N SER A 117 -5.49 16.21 -9.52
CA SER A 117 -6.06 14.92 -9.90
C SER A 117 -5.04 14.10 -10.70
N GLY A 118 -4.98 12.80 -10.43
CA GLY A 118 -4.15 11.86 -11.16
C GLY A 118 -4.90 10.56 -11.47
N ALA A 119 -4.52 9.91 -12.56
CA ALA A 119 -5.03 8.61 -12.93
C ALA A 119 -3.89 7.74 -13.47
N MET A 120 -3.81 6.50 -13.02
CA MET A 120 -2.87 5.51 -13.52
C MET A 120 -3.64 4.29 -14.02
N LEU A 121 -3.29 3.80 -15.21
CA LEU A 121 -3.85 2.58 -15.76
C LEU A 121 -2.74 1.80 -16.44
N ALA A 122 -2.52 0.56 -16.02
CA ALA A 122 -1.63 -0.37 -16.68
C ALA A 122 -2.26 -1.76 -16.79
N TYR A 123 -1.92 -2.48 -17.86
CA TYR A 123 -2.36 -3.85 -18.05
C TYR A 123 -1.26 -4.74 -18.63
N GLY A 124 -1.40 -6.05 -18.44
CA GLY A 124 -0.43 -7.05 -18.89
C GLY A 124 -1.05 -8.44 -19.05
N GLU A 125 -0.42 -9.29 -19.86
CA GLU A 125 -0.87 -10.66 -20.08
C GLU A 125 -0.71 -11.54 -18.83
N VAL A 126 -1.72 -12.33 -18.49
CA VAL A 126 -1.68 -13.26 -17.35
C VAL A 126 -1.03 -14.59 -17.77
N ASN A 127 0.26 -14.55 -18.09
CA ASN A 127 1.01 -15.68 -18.66
C ASN A 127 2.17 -16.17 -17.78
N HIS A 128 2.43 -15.53 -16.64
CA HIS A 128 3.54 -15.89 -15.75
C HIS A 128 3.04 -16.71 -14.57
N ARG A 129 3.66 -17.87 -14.32
CA ARG A 129 3.27 -18.75 -13.21
C ARG A 129 4.17 -18.47 -12.01
N ILE A 130 3.56 -18.14 -10.89
CA ILE A 130 4.24 -18.07 -9.59
C ILE A 130 3.81 -19.23 -8.70
N HIS A 131 4.73 -19.66 -7.85
CA HIS A 131 4.45 -20.59 -6.77
C HIS A 131 4.28 -19.80 -5.48
N VAL A 132 3.11 -19.92 -4.86
CA VAL A 132 2.82 -19.28 -3.59
C VAL A 132 2.57 -20.36 -2.56
N SER A 133 3.54 -20.53 -1.67
CA SER A 133 3.45 -21.44 -0.54
C SER A 133 2.84 -20.73 0.65
N GLY A 134 1.64 -21.14 1.04
CA GLY A 134 1.04 -20.76 2.31
C GLY A 134 1.21 -21.86 3.35
N ARG A 135 0.92 -21.56 4.62
CA ARG A 135 0.96 -22.56 5.71
C ARG A 135 0.00 -23.74 5.50
N THR A 136 -1.07 -23.53 4.72
CA THR A 136 -2.16 -24.49 4.54
C THR A 136 -2.19 -25.11 3.15
N ALA A 137 -1.65 -24.43 2.14
CA ALA A 137 -1.69 -24.89 0.76
C ALA A 137 -0.59 -24.24 -0.08
N ASP A 138 -0.05 -25.03 -1.00
CA ASP A 138 0.75 -24.55 -2.12
C ASP A 138 -0.17 -24.25 -3.31
N LEU A 139 -0.11 -23.03 -3.84
CA LEU A 139 -0.86 -22.63 -5.02
C LEU A 139 0.08 -22.26 -6.17
N HIS A 140 -0.29 -22.69 -7.38
CA HIS A 140 0.27 -22.17 -8.62
C HIS A 140 -0.71 -21.17 -9.23
N VAL A 141 -0.38 -19.88 -9.15
CA VAL A 141 -1.22 -18.80 -9.68
C VAL A 141 -0.59 -18.26 -10.96
N ARG A 142 -1.42 -17.92 -11.95
CA ARG A 142 -0.96 -17.15 -13.12
C ARG A 142 -1.20 -15.68 -12.88
N VAL A 143 -0.17 -14.87 -13.09
CA VAL A 143 -0.17 -13.42 -12.90
C VAL A 143 0.47 -12.74 -14.11
N ALA A 144 0.35 -11.43 -14.21
CA ALA A 144 1.13 -10.67 -15.18
C ALA A 144 2.53 -10.40 -14.62
N LYS A 145 3.57 -10.74 -15.38
CA LYS A 145 4.95 -10.42 -15.00
C LYS A 145 5.26 -8.95 -15.20
N ASN A 146 4.78 -8.39 -16.30
CA ASN A 146 4.97 -6.99 -16.65
C ASN A 146 3.60 -6.40 -16.99
N LEU A 147 3.29 -5.21 -16.47
CA LEU A 147 2.18 -4.38 -16.91
C LEU A 147 2.74 -3.06 -17.42
N SER A 148 2.11 -2.53 -18.46
CA SER A 148 2.47 -1.24 -19.02
C SER A 148 1.22 -0.42 -19.29
N GLY A 149 1.37 0.89 -19.21
CA GLY A 149 0.28 1.81 -19.32
C GLY A 149 0.70 3.25 -19.19
N THR A 150 -0.22 4.07 -18.70
CA THR A 150 -0.08 5.51 -18.69
C THR A 150 -0.49 6.06 -17.34
N ALA A 151 0.27 7.04 -16.86
CA ALA A 151 -0.12 7.89 -15.76
C ALA A 151 -0.41 9.30 -16.30
N LEU A 152 -1.54 9.87 -15.87
CA LEU A 152 -1.99 11.22 -16.16
C LEU A 152 -2.01 11.98 -14.84
N SER A 153 -1.52 13.22 -14.86
CA SER A 153 -1.66 14.15 -13.74
C SER A 153 -2.09 15.51 -14.25
N SER A 154 -2.96 16.18 -13.50
CA SER A 154 -3.34 17.56 -13.71
C SER A 154 -3.63 18.26 -12.39
N ASN A 155 -3.15 19.48 -12.23
CA ASN A 155 -3.47 20.39 -11.14
C ASN A 155 -3.65 21.79 -11.75
N ASP A 156 -4.79 22.43 -11.54
CA ASP A 156 -5.03 23.76 -12.09
C ASP A 156 -4.49 24.91 -11.20
N GLU A 157 -4.05 24.58 -9.97
CA GLU A 157 -3.56 25.53 -8.96
C GLU A 157 -4.48 26.73 -8.71
N SER A 158 -5.78 26.59 -8.99
CA SER A 158 -6.75 27.70 -8.91
C SER A 158 -6.96 28.25 -7.49
N GLU A 159 -6.57 27.49 -6.47
CA GLU A 159 -6.69 27.85 -5.06
C GLU A 159 -5.43 28.55 -4.48
N VAL A 160 -4.36 28.71 -5.27
CA VAL A 160 -3.12 29.32 -4.78
C VAL A 160 -3.22 30.85 -4.87
N GLU A 161 -3.27 31.53 -3.72
CA GLU A 161 -3.46 32.99 -3.63
C GLU A 161 -2.30 33.83 -4.22
N ALA A 162 -1.13 33.23 -4.45
CA ALA A 162 0.00 33.89 -5.08
C ALA A 162 0.76 32.93 -6.02
N PRO A 163 1.16 33.37 -7.22
CA PRO A 163 1.98 32.54 -8.11
C PRO A 163 3.30 32.20 -7.41
N THR A 164 3.72 30.95 -7.58
CA THR A 164 5.05 30.48 -7.21
C THR A 164 6.13 31.38 -7.82
N THR A 165 7.33 31.44 -7.21
CA THR A 165 8.42 32.37 -7.61
C THR A 165 8.83 32.25 -9.09
N ASN A 166 8.55 31.11 -9.71
CA ASN A 166 8.78 30.82 -11.14
C ASN A 166 7.61 31.23 -12.07
N ARG A 167 6.52 31.82 -11.54
CA ARG A 167 5.28 32.19 -12.26
C ARG A 167 4.64 31.04 -13.04
N SER A 168 4.86 29.81 -12.59
CA SER A 168 4.26 28.65 -13.22
C SER A 168 2.85 28.47 -12.67
N LEU A 169 1.83 28.45 -13.54
CA LEU A 169 0.44 28.21 -13.16
C LEU A 169 -0.01 26.88 -13.75
N GLY A 170 -0.34 25.96 -12.87
CA GLY A 170 -0.86 24.64 -13.20
C GLY A 170 0.22 23.63 -13.59
N VAL A 171 -0.13 22.37 -13.37
CA VAL A 171 0.67 21.19 -13.72
C VAL A 171 -0.20 20.31 -14.61
N ALA A 172 0.35 19.84 -15.73
CA ALA A 172 -0.31 18.81 -16.53
C ALA A 172 0.74 17.95 -17.20
N GLY A 173 0.61 16.63 -17.11
CA GLY A 173 1.58 15.74 -17.72
C GLY A 173 1.09 14.31 -17.91
N ILE A 174 1.73 13.63 -18.84
CA ILE A 174 1.48 12.23 -19.18
C ILE A 174 2.83 11.50 -19.15
N SER A 175 2.93 10.44 -18.36
CA SER A 175 4.10 9.57 -18.27
C SER A 175 3.79 8.12 -18.62
N THR A 176 4.84 7.39 -18.99
CA THR A 176 4.72 5.94 -19.17
C THR A 176 4.83 5.28 -17.82
N PHE A 177 3.86 4.43 -17.50
CA PHE A 177 3.75 3.75 -16.21
C PHE A 177 3.96 2.25 -16.43
N LYS A 178 4.94 1.66 -15.75
CA LYS A 178 5.28 0.23 -15.84
C LYS A 178 5.30 -0.40 -14.46
N LEU A 179 4.82 -1.63 -14.39
CA LEU A 179 4.83 -2.46 -13.19
C LEU A 179 5.52 -3.78 -13.54
N ASN A 180 6.61 -4.09 -12.86
CA ASN A 180 7.31 -5.36 -13.03
C ASN A 180 7.17 -6.17 -11.75
N LEU A 181 6.75 -7.43 -11.87
CA LEU A 181 6.61 -8.31 -10.72
C LEU A 181 7.97 -8.48 -10.03
N ASP A 182 8.05 -8.08 -8.77
CA ASP A 182 9.19 -8.37 -7.91
C ASP A 182 8.94 -9.74 -7.26
N GLU A 183 9.46 -10.79 -7.92
CA GLU A 183 9.30 -12.17 -7.45
C GLU A 183 9.96 -12.40 -6.09
N ASN A 184 11.02 -11.66 -5.74
CA ASN A 184 11.72 -11.84 -4.48
C ASN A 184 10.91 -11.22 -3.33
N ALA A 185 10.43 -9.99 -3.50
CA ALA A 185 9.56 -9.33 -2.53
C ALA A 185 8.22 -10.09 -2.38
N THR A 186 7.62 -10.50 -3.50
CA THR A 186 6.41 -11.33 -3.51
C THR A 186 6.62 -12.64 -2.76
N ARG A 187 7.71 -13.35 -3.02
CA ARG A 187 8.01 -14.63 -2.34
C ARG A 187 8.21 -14.43 -0.84
N ARG A 188 8.98 -13.42 -0.45
CA ARG A 188 9.24 -13.10 0.96
C ARG A 188 7.95 -12.80 1.72
N ALA A 189 7.13 -11.89 1.18
CA ALA A 189 5.85 -11.52 1.80
C ALA A 189 4.94 -12.73 2.01
N ASN A 190 4.86 -13.63 1.01
CA ASN A 190 4.03 -14.82 1.11
C ASN A 190 4.60 -15.90 2.03
N GLN A 191 5.93 -16.14 2.01
CA GLN A 191 6.59 -17.12 2.88
C GLN A 191 6.47 -16.73 4.36
N ASP A 192 6.63 -15.43 4.65
CA ASP A 192 6.52 -14.89 6.01
C ASP A 192 5.06 -14.72 6.44
N GLY A 193 4.10 -14.87 5.51
CA GLY A 193 2.66 -14.72 5.77
C GLY A 193 2.26 -13.28 6.09
N LEU A 194 2.98 -12.31 5.55
CA LEU A 194 2.79 -10.89 5.83
C LEU A 194 1.43 -10.40 5.32
N SER A 195 0.80 -9.53 6.10
CA SER A 195 -0.32 -8.72 5.62
C SER A 195 0.15 -7.65 4.63
N MET A 196 -0.80 -7.00 3.95
CA MET A 196 -0.49 -5.85 3.08
C MET A 196 0.25 -4.75 3.83
N ALA A 197 -0.23 -4.37 5.03
CA ALA A 197 0.41 -3.36 5.86
C ALA A 197 1.84 -3.76 6.28
N GLN A 198 2.05 -5.01 6.69
CA GLN A 198 3.38 -5.52 7.04
C GLN A 198 4.32 -5.57 5.82
N THR A 199 3.79 -5.89 4.65
CA THR A 199 4.57 -5.89 3.39
C THR A 199 4.98 -4.46 3.03
N MET A 200 4.06 -3.49 3.14
CA MET A 200 4.37 -2.08 2.93
C MET A 200 5.44 -1.58 3.89
N GLU A 201 5.33 -1.91 5.17
CA GLU A 201 6.32 -1.56 6.18
C GLU A 201 7.71 -2.15 5.87
N GLN A 202 7.76 -3.42 5.46
CA GLN A 202 9.01 -4.06 5.05
C GLN A 202 9.65 -3.35 3.84
N LEU A 203 8.84 -2.86 2.90
CA LEU A 203 9.32 -2.12 1.73
C LEU A 203 9.82 -0.72 2.11
N LYS A 204 9.14 -0.02 3.03
CA LYS A 204 9.63 1.26 3.59
C LYS A 204 11.00 1.10 4.23
N LEU A 205 11.16 0.12 5.11
CA LEU A 205 12.45 -0.20 5.74
C LEU A 205 13.53 -0.58 4.71
N ALA A 206 13.15 -1.14 3.56
CA ALA A 206 14.10 -1.39 2.47
C ALA A 206 14.53 -0.09 1.79
N LEU A 207 13.60 0.82 1.50
CA LEU A 207 13.87 2.13 0.92
C LEU A 207 14.68 3.02 1.88
N GLU A 208 14.40 2.99 3.18
CA GLU A 208 15.17 3.75 4.18
C GLU A 208 16.63 3.30 4.25
N ARG A 209 16.88 1.99 4.14
CA ARG A 209 18.25 1.46 4.00
C ARG A 209 18.93 1.86 2.70
N GLU A 210 18.16 2.21 1.66
CA GLU A 210 18.67 2.79 0.41
C GLU A 210 18.82 4.32 0.48
N GLY A 211 18.50 4.93 1.62
CA GLY A 211 18.64 6.36 1.89
C GLY A 211 17.43 7.20 1.49
N TYR A 212 16.25 6.61 1.33
CA TYR A 212 15.00 7.36 1.19
C TYR A 212 14.44 7.75 2.56
N SER A 213 13.81 8.92 2.66
CA SER A 213 13.03 9.33 3.85
C SER A 213 11.54 9.44 3.54
N ASN A 214 10.70 9.33 4.58
CA ASN A 214 9.26 9.53 4.43
C ASN A 214 8.97 11.02 4.18
N ALA A 215 8.24 11.35 3.12
CA ALA A 215 7.85 12.74 2.83
C ALA A 215 6.74 13.26 3.77
N ASP A 216 5.95 12.35 4.36
CA ASP A 216 4.83 12.66 5.26
C ASP A 216 5.24 12.65 6.73
N ALA A 217 6.47 12.18 7.03
CA ALA A 217 7.05 12.44 8.34
C ALA A 217 7.33 13.95 8.34
N GLY A 218 6.47 14.72 9.00
CA GLY A 218 6.67 16.15 9.19
C GLY A 218 8.09 16.42 9.63
N GLU A 219 8.62 17.58 9.25
CA GLU A 219 9.87 18.12 9.80
C GLU A 219 9.65 18.43 11.29
N ASP A 220 9.39 17.40 12.10
CA ASP A 220 9.02 17.54 13.50
C ASP A 220 10.24 17.74 14.40
N ASP A 221 11.47 17.76 13.86
CA ASP A 221 12.68 17.85 14.68
C ASP A 221 13.81 18.66 14.01
N GLU A 222 13.89 19.97 14.29
CA GLU A 222 15.16 20.68 14.57
C GLU A 222 14.87 21.91 15.48
N ASP A 223 14.22 21.69 16.62
CA ASP A 223 14.36 22.57 17.79
C ASP A 223 15.14 21.82 18.88
N GLY A 224 16.30 21.28 18.48
CA GLY A 224 17.35 20.86 19.38
C GLY A 224 18.02 22.10 19.97
N GLY A 225 17.30 22.79 20.85
CA GLY A 225 17.84 23.78 21.76
C GLY A 225 18.89 23.11 22.65
N GLY A 226 20.13 23.13 22.17
CA GLY A 226 21.29 22.86 22.99
C GLY A 226 21.44 23.99 24.00
N ASP A 227 20.71 23.88 25.10
CA ASP A 227 21.07 24.59 26.32
C ASP A 227 22.27 23.84 26.90
N GLY A 228 23.46 24.37 26.56
CA GLY A 228 24.67 24.10 27.29
C GLY A 228 24.51 24.64 28.70
N GLU A 229 24.34 23.73 29.67
CA GLU A 229 24.70 24.00 31.05
C GLU A 229 26.08 23.37 31.26
N ASP A 230 27.09 24.19 30.97
CA ASP A 230 28.42 24.11 31.55
C ASP A 230 28.29 24.40 33.06
N ASP A 231 28.40 23.39 33.90
CA ASP A 231 28.70 23.48 35.34
C ASP A 231 29.58 22.26 35.64
N ASP A 232 30.88 22.29 35.37
CA ASP A 232 31.96 22.97 36.10
C ASP A 232 31.98 22.75 37.62
N GLU A 233 33.19 22.39 38.07
CA GLU A 233 33.73 22.34 39.42
C GLU A 233 33.31 21.22 40.39
N GLY A 234 34.31 20.46 40.83
CA GLY A 234 34.25 19.70 42.08
C GLY A 234 35.28 18.58 42.20
N GLU A 235 36.55 18.96 42.38
CA GLU A 235 37.59 18.11 42.99
C GLU A 235 37.07 17.43 44.27
N ASP A 236 37.52 16.20 44.54
CA ASP A 236 38.11 15.87 45.84
C ASP A 236 38.71 14.47 45.82
N ASP A 237 40.00 14.44 46.15
CA ASP A 237 40.82 13.29 46.46
C ASP A 237 40.19 12.42 47.55
N ASP A 238 40.29 11.08 47.44
CA ASP A 238 40.46 10.29 48.66
C ASP A 238 41.35 9.07 48.41
N GLU A 239 42.42 9.03 49.20
CA GLU A 239 43.42 7.99 49.29
C GLU A 239 42.82 6.76 49.96
N GLY A 240 43.09 5.57 49.42
CA GLY A 240 42.66 4.32 50.01
C GLY A 240 43.70 3.22 49.80
N GLU A 241 44.78 3.28 50.59
CA GLU A 241 45.57 2.11 50.96
C GLU A 241 44.65 1.04 51.58
N ASP A 242 44.82 -0.24 51.22
CA ASP A 242 45.00 -1.30 52.23
C ASP A 242 45.28 -2.69 51.61
N ASN A 243 46.44 -3.23 52.03
CA ASN A 243 46.93 -4.63 52.08
C ASN A 243 47.20 -5.45 50.81
#